data_AF-A0A7V1H471-F1
#
_entry.id   AF-A0A7V1H471-F1
#
_cell.length_a   1.000
_cell.length_b   1.000
_cell.length_c   1.000
_cell.angle_alpha   90.00
_cell.angle_beta   90.00
_cell.angle_gamma   90.00
#
_symmetry.space_group_name_H-M   'P 1'
#
loop_
_entity.id
_entity.type
_entity.pdbx_description
1 polymer ?
#
loop_
_entity_poly.entity_id
_entity_poly.type
_entity_poly.pdbx_seq_one_letter_code
_entity_poly.pdbx_strand_id
1 'polypeptide(L)'
;MFMQHVLFYTILGIFLATAAVTLLGITKKIDIHREYLKPLFSALILELVAAIILLFGKTDFFGPSVKDFRESLPERFQSVEIEEAFVQIRSELKQYPELSKQVIQLETQKETINLDLTARKAELFALEKNFLVKMARLNDEIGNYGTSINFLYNPGDEKRALAMEVQEALSELGYYNGEIDGDPNRTHAALVNYQEMKGFEVTGFFSNATVVAMIMDHLGT
;
A
#
# COMPACT_ATOMS: atom_id res chain seq x y z
N MET A 1 -16.14 -38.48 -31.64
CA MET A 1 -16.79 -37.28 -32.22
C MET A 1 -17.40 -37.52 -33.59
N PHE A 2 -16.64 -37.81 -34.66
CA PHE A 2 -17.20 -37.95 -36.03
C PHE A 2 -18.36 -38.94 -36.14
N MET A 3 -18.22 -40.14 -35.56
CA MET A 3 -19.25 -41.19 -35.61
C MET A 3 -20.54 -40.84 -34.82
N GLN A 4 -20.44 -40.00 -33.79
CA GLN A 4 -21.60 -39.52 -33.02
C GLN A 4 -22.40 -38.48 -33.80
N HIS A 5 -21.72 -37.57 -34.52
CA HIS A 5 -22.38 -36.61 -35.39
C HIS A 5 -23.07 -37.30 -36.58
N VAL A 6 -22.41 -38.28 -37.21
CA VAL A 6 -23.01 -39.06 -38.30
C VAL A 6 -24.26 -39.81 -37.82
N LEU A 7 -24.20 -40.49 -36.66
CA LEU A 7 -25.35 -41.17 -36.08
C LEU A 7 -26.50 -40.19 -35.76
N PHE A 8 -26.18 -39.04 -35.16
CA PHE A 8 -27.16 -38.01 -34.82
C PHE A 8 -27.88 -37.46 -36.06
N TYR A 9 -27.14 -37.05 -37.10
CA TYR A 9 -27.74 -36.53 -38.33
C TYR A 9 -28.50 -37.59 -39.11
N THR A 10 -28.11 -38.86 -39.01
CA THR A 10 -28.85 -39.98 -39.62
C THR A 10 -30.20 -40.19 -38.93
N ILE A 11 -30.22 -40.23 -37.59
CA ILE A 11 -31.46 -40.33 -36.82
C ILE A 11 -32.36 -39.11 -37.06
N LEU A 12 -31.79 -37.90 -37.06
CA LEU A 12 -32.52 -36.66 -37.33
C LEU A 12 -33.10 -36.64 -38.76
N GLY A 13 -32.34 -37.14 -39.74
CA GLY A 13 -32.79 -37.26 -41.13
C GLY A 13 -33.97 -38.23 -41.27
N ILE A 14 -33.92 -39.38 -40.58
CA ILE A 14 -35.03 -40.34 -40.55
C ILE A 14 -36.26 -39.71 -39.90
N PHE A 15 -36.10 -39.01 -38.77
CA PHE A 15 -37.18 -38.31 -38.08
C PHE A 15 -37.84 -37.23 -38.96
N LEU A 16 -37.05 -36.44 -39.68
CA LEU A 16 -37.59 -35.42 -40.60
C LEU A 16 -38.33 -36.06 -41.77
N ALA A 17 -37.84 -37.19 -42.29
CA ALA A 17 -38.50 -37.92 -43.36
C ALA A 17 -39.83 -38.54 -42.90
N THR A 18 -39.87 -39.19 -41.73
CA THR A 18 -41.11 -39.75 -41.16
C THR A 18 -42.12 -38.65 -40.86
N ALA A 19 -41.68 -37.52 -40.28
CA ALA A 19 -42.52 -36.34 -40.06
C ALA A 19 -43.12 -35.79 -41.36
N ALA A 20 -42.30 -35.60 -42.39
CA ALA A 20 -42.74 -35.06 -43.69
C ALA A 20 -43.74 -36.00 -44.38
N VAL A 21 -43.45 -37.30 -44.44
CA VAL A 21 -44.35 -38.30 -45.06
C VAL A 21 -45.69 -38.36 -44.31
N THR A 22 -45.66 -38.32 -42.98
CA THR A 22 -46.87 -38.29 -42.15
C THR A 22 -47.71 -37.05 -42.43
N LEU A 23 -47.09 -35.87 -42.47
CA LEU A 23 -47.77 -34.61 -42.66
C LEU A 23 -48.35 -34.49 -44.09
N LEU A 24 -47.62 -34.98 -45.10
CA LEU A 24 -48.10 -35.05 -46.49
C LEU A 24 -49.26 -36.04 -46.66
N GLY A 25 -49.23 -37.16 -45.92
CA GLY A 25 -50.34 -38.12 -45.87
C GLY A 25 -51.60 -37.54 -45.19
N ILE A 26 -51.44 -36.83 -44.07
CA ILE A 26 -52.56 -36.18 -43.36
C ILE A 26 -53.19 -35.08 -44.22
N THR A 27 -52.36 -34.28 -44.91
CA THR A 27 -52.82 -33.19 -45.79
C THR A 27 -53.33 -33.69 -47.15
N LYS A 28 -53.33 -35.01 -47.40
CA LYS A 28 -53.70 -35.65 -48.67
C LYS A 28 -52.93 -35.17 -49.90
N LYS A 29 -51.73 -34.61 -49.70
CA LYS A 29 -50.81 -34.28 -50.81
C LYS A 29 -50.15 -35.53 -51.40
N ILE A 30 -50.07 -36.61 -50.62
CA ILE A 30 -49.68 -37.95 -51.04
C ILE A 30 -50.80 -38.90 -50.62
N ASP A 31 -51.16 -39.83 -51.50
CA ASP A 31 -52.17 -40.86 -51.20
C ASP A 31 -51.53 -41.99 -50.39
N ILE A 32 -51.83 -42.04 -49.09
CA ILE A 32 -51.35 -43.05 -48.15
C ILE A 32 -52.55 -43.79 -47.59
N HIS A 33 -52.54 -45.12 -47.68
CA HIS A 33 -53.62 -45.95 -47.16
C HIS A 33 -53.83 -45.66 -45.66
N ARG A 34 -55.10 -45.53 -45.24
CA ARG A 34 -55.45 -45.17 -43.85
C ARG A 34 -54.86 -46.10 -42.79
N GLU A 35 -54.62 -47.36 -43.16
CA GLU A 35 -54.02 -48.38 -42.30
C GLU A 35 -52.56 -48.06 -41.95
N TYR A 36 -51.81 -47.41 -42.85
CA TYR A 36 -50.43 -47.00 -42.61
C TYR A 36 -50.32 -45.60 -41.98
N LEU A 37 -51.33 -44.74 -42.18
CA LEU A 37 -51.30 -43.38 -41.64
C LEU A 37 -51.39 -43.35 -40.10
N LYS A 38 -52.21 -44.23 -39.50
CA LYS A 38 -52.39 -44.30 -38.05
C LYS A 38 -51.10 -44.71 -37.30
N PRO A 39 -50.40 -45.79 -37.67
CA PRO A 39 -49.11 -46.13 -37.08
C PRO A 39 -48.06 -45.04 -37.28
N LEU A 40 -47.98 -44.44 -38.48
CA LEU A 40 -46.99 -43.43 -38.81
C LEU A 40 -47.16 -42.17 -37.95
N PHE A 41 -48.41 -41.73 -37.75
CA PHE A 41 -48.73 -40.63 -36.84
C PHE A 41 -48.41 -40.95 -35.38
N SER A 42 -48.71 -42.17 -34.94
CA SER A 42 -48.43 -42.61 -33.56
C SER A 42 -46.93 -42.68 -33.29
N ALA A 43 -46.15 -43.17 -34.26
CA ALA A 43 -44.69 -43.20 -34.21
C ALA A 43 -44.10 -41.78 -34.12
N LEU A 44 -44.59 -40.85 -34.94
CA LEU A 44 -44.13 -39.45 -34.91
C LEU A 44 -44.36 -38.79 -33.55
N ILE A 45 -45.52 -39.03 -32.92
CA ILE A 45 -45.80 -38.50 -31.57
C ILE A 45 -44.84 -39.11 -30.55
N LEU A 46 -44.64 -40.43 -30.57
CA LEU A 46 -43.75 -41.12 -29.65
C LEU A 46 -42.30 -40.60 -29.78
N GLU A 47 -41.82 -40.46 -31.01
CA GLU A 47 -40.49 -39.94 -31.32
C GLU A 47 -40.33 -38.50 -30.81
N LEU A 48 -41.32 -37.63 -31.04
CA LEU A 48 -41.29 -36.24 -30.57
C LEU A 48 -41.25 -36.16 -29.04
N VAL A 49 -42.08 -36.95 -28.35
CA VAL A 49 -42.13 -36.97 -26.89
C VAL A 49 -40.81 -37.47 -26.31
N ALA A 50 -40.24 -38.55 -26.87
CA ALA A 50 -38.94 -39.06 -26.45
C ALA A 50 -37.81 -38.03 -26.65
N ALA A 51 -37.82 -37.32 -27.79
CA ALA A 51 -36.86 -36.27 -28.06
C ALA A 51 -36.97 -35.12 -27.06
N ILE A 52 -38.20 -34.68 -26.74
CA ILE A 52 -38.45 -33.63 -25.75
C ILE A 52 -37.93 -34.05 -24.37
N ILE A 53 -38.29 -35.25 -23.89
CA ILE A 53 -37.84 -35.74 -22.56
C ILE A 53 -36.31 -35.83 -22.49
N LEU A 54 -35.66 -36.36 -23.53
CA LEU A 54 -34.19 -36.45 -23.57
C LEU A 54 -33.52 -35.08 -23.60
N LEU A 55 -34.13 -34.10 -24.28
CA LEU A 55 -33.64 -32.73 -24.31
C LEU A 55 -33.77 -32.10 -22.91
N PHE A 56 -34.93 -32.20 -22.26
CA PHE A 56 -35.15 -31.71 -20.89
C PHE A 56 -34.22 -32.34 -19.84
N GLY A 57 -33.79 -33.58 -20.02
CA GLY A 57 -32.87 -34.25 -19.11
C GLY A 57 -31.38 -33.93 -19.31
N LYS A 58 -31.00 -33.32 -20.43
CA LYS A 58 -29.58 -33.09 -20.79
C LYS A 58 -29.18 -31.63 -20.95
N THR A 59 -30.13 -30.72 -21.11
CA THR A 59 -29.83 -29.30 -21.26
C THR A 59 -30.39 -28.50 -20.10
N ASP A 60 -29.54 -27.67 -19.50
CA ASP A 60 -29.96 -26.65 -18.54
C ASP A 60 -30.71 -25.53 -19.30
N PHE A 61 -32.01 -25.75 -19.48
CA PHE A 61 -32.90 -24.81 -20.15
C PHE A 61 -33.06 -23.49 -19.40
N PHE A 62 -32.83 -23.52 -18.10
CA PHE A 62 -32.92 -22.38 -17.21
C PHE A 62 -31.51 -22.17 -16.67
N GLY A 63 -31.02 -20.92 -16.76
CA GLY A 63 -29.64 -20.56 -16.40
C GLY A 63 -29.28 -20.84 -14.93
N PRO A 64 -28.14 -20.32 -14.44
CA PRO A 64 -27.67 -20.62 -13.09
C PRO A 64 -28.77 -20.38 -12.06
N SER A 65 -28.97 -21.38 -11.20
CA SER A 65 -30.05 -21.36 -10.22
C SER A 65 -29.82 -20.26 -9.19
N VAL A 66 -30.88 -19.86 -8.47
CA VAL A 66 -30.77 -18.93 -7.34
C VAL A 66 -29.77 -19.44 -6.29
N LYS A 67 -29.62 -20.77 -6.18
CA LYS A 67 -28.63 -21.41 -5.32
C LYS A 67 -27.21 -21.15 -5.83
N ASP A 68 -26.96 -21.36 -7.13
CA ASP A 68 -25.63 -21.13 -7.74
C ASP A 68 -25.24 -19.65 -7.65
N PHE A 69 -26.20 -18.74 -7.83
CA PHE A 69 -25.98 -17.31 -7.61
C PHE A 69 -25.66 -17.00 -6.14
N ARG A 70 -26.41 -17.56 -5.18
CA ARG A 70 -26.16 -17.36 -3.75
C ARG A 70 -24.78 -17.87 -3.33
N GLU A 71 -24.35 -19.01 -3.86
CA GLU A 71 -23.01 -19.57 -3.61
C GLU A 71 -21.88 -18.71 -4.20
N SER A 72 -22.16 -17.91 -5.23
CA SER A 72 -21.19 -16.97 -5.82
C SER A 72 -21.00 -15.68 -5.01
N LEU A 73 -21.89 -15.39 -4.04
CA LEU A 73 -21.79 -14.19 -3.20
C LEU A 73 -20.75 -14.38 -2.08
N PRO A 74 -20.11 -13.31 -1.58
CA PRO A 74 -19.30 -13.38 -0.36
C PRO A 74 -20.08 -13.94 0.83
N GLU A 75 -19.43 -14.72 1.72
CA GLU A 75 -20.08 -15.46 2.83
C GLU A 75 -21.09 -14.63 3.63
N ARG A 76 -20.78 -13.35 3.89
CA ARG A 76 -21.66 -12.42 4.65
C ARG A 76 -23.02 -12.17 4.01
N PHE A 77 -23.19 -12.41 2.72
CA PHE A 77 -24.45 -12.26 2.00
C PHE A 77 -25.13 -13.61 1.70
N GLN A 78 -24.44 -14.73 1.95
CA GLN A 78 -24.99 -16.07 1.68
C GLN A 78 -26.07 -16.46 2.68
N SER A 79 -25.95 -16.02 3.94
CA SER A 79 -26.87 -16.31 5.05
C SER A 79 -28.03 -15.33 5.20
N VAL A 80 -28.10 -14.29 4.36
CA VAL A 80 -29.08 -13.21 4.45
C VAL A 80 -30.26 -13.50 3.51
N GLU A 81 -31.47 -13.14 3.93
CA GLU A 81 -32.63 -13.18 3.03
C GLU A 81 -32.39 -12.28 1.82
N ILE A 82 -32.85 -12.70 0.63
CA ILE A 82 -32.46 -12.05 -0.64
C ILE A 82 -32.79 -10.56 -0.61
N GLU A 83 -33.93 -10.18 -0.05
CA GLU A 83 -34.39 -8.79 0.02
C GLU A 83 -33.52 -7.95 0.96
N GLU A 84 -33.15 -8.49 2.12
CA GLU A 84 -32.25 -7.82 3.08
C GLU A 84 -30.84 -7.68 2.51
N ALA A 85 -30.35 -8.67 1.76
CA ALA A 85 -29.06 -8.62 1.07
C ALA A 85 -29.03 -7.50 0.03
N PHE A 86 -30.11 -7.32 -0.74
CA PHE A 86 -30.23 -6.21 -1.70
C PHE A 86 -30.22 -4.84 -1.02
N VAL A 87 -30.92 -4.69 0.10
CA VAL A 87 -30.91 -3.43 0.89
C VAL A 87 -29.51 -3.15 1.42
N GLN A 88 -28.83 -4.15 1.97
CA GLN A 88 -27.48 -4.01 2.50
C GLN A 88 -26.47 -3.64 1.41
N ILE A 89 -26.45 -4.35 0.29
CA ILE A 89 -25.57 -4.06 -0.85
C ILE A 89 -25.80 -2.64 -1.37
N ARG A 90 -27.07 -2.23 -1.53
CA ARG A 90 -27.41 -0.88 -1.98
C ARG A 90 -26.92 0.18 -0.98
N SER A 91 -26.97 -0.10 0.32
CA SER A 91 -26.49 0.82 1.35
C SER A 91 -24.96 0.95 1.34
N GLU A 92 -24.22 -0.16 1.16
CA GLU A 92 -22.75 -0.16 1.03
C GLU A 92 -22.31 0.60 -0.22
N LEU A 93 -22.97 0.38 -1.36
CA LEU A 93 -22.67 1.07 -2.62
C LEU A 93 -22.89 2.59 -2.52
N LYS A 94 -23.83 3.05 -1.69
CA LYS A 94 -24.03 4.50 -1.47
C LYS A 94 -22.86 5.16 -0.74
N GLN A 95 -22.10 4.41 0.05
CA GLN A 95 -20.95 4.94 0.81
C GLN A 95 -19.67 4.99 -0.03
N TYR A 96 -19.58 4.19 -1.09
CA TYR A 96 -18.40 4.08 -1.94
C TYR A 96 -17.85 5.43 -2.47
N PRO A 97 -18.67 6.40 -2.92
CA PRO A 97 -18.17 7.69 -3.40
C PRO A 97 -17.52 8.56 -2.32
N GLU A 98 -17.97 8.45 -1.06
CA GLU A 98 -17.33 9.18 0.04
C GLU A 98 -16.06 8.46 0.51
N LEU A 99 -16.09 7.12 0.56
CA LEU A 99 -14.89 6.34 0.88
C LEU A 99 -13.77 6.59 -0.14
N SER A 100 -14.11 6.67 -1.44
CA SER A 100 -13.13 6.94 -2.49
C SER A 100 -12.53 8.35 -2.38
N LYS A 101 -13.34 9.37 -2.06
CA LYS A 101 -12.84 10.72 -1.77
C LYS A 101 -11.89 10.74 -0.58
N GLN A 102 -12.23 10.02 0.49
CA GLN A 102 -11.37 9.93 1.68
C GLN A 102 -10.03 9.25 1.35
N VAL A 103 -10.02 8.19 0.55
CA VAL A 103 -8.78 7.53 0.11
C VAL A 103 -7.91 8.50 -0.68
N ILE A 104 -8.49 9.23 -1.64
CA ILE A 104 -7.74 10.23 -2.43
C ILE A 104 -7.16 11.32 -1.52
N GLN A 105 -7.94 11.80 -0.55
CA GLN A 105 -7.49 12.80 0.42
C GLN A 105 -6.33 12.28 1.28
N LEU A 106 -6.42 11.03 1.75
CA LEU A 106 -5.37 10.38 2.54
C LEU A 106 -4.09 10.17 1.71
N GLU A 107 -4.22 9.80 0.44
CA GLU A 107 -3.08 9.68 -0.48
C GLU A 107 -2.37 11.03 -0.68
N THR A 108 -3.14 12.11 -0.88
CA THR A 108 -2.58 13.47 -1.00
C THR A 108 -1.91 13.92 0.31
N GLN A 109 -2.51 13.62 1.46
CA GLN A 109 -1.92 13.93 2.77
C GLN A 109 -0.61 13.16 2.97
N LYS A 110 -0.57 11.88 2.63
CA LYS A 110 0.63 11.04 2.72
C LYS A 110 1.76 11.60 1.84
N GLU A 111 1.45 12.03 0.63
CA GLU A 111 2.43 12.65 -0.27
C GLU A 111 3.01 13.94 0.32
N THR A 112 2.14 14.80 0.87
CA THR A 112 2.55 16.04 1.54
C THR A 112 3.46 15.76 2.73
N ILE A 113 3.11 14.79 3.57
CA ILE A 113 3.92 14.39 4.73
C ILE A 113 5.30 13.86 4.30
N ASN A 114 5.37 13.07 3.23
CA ASN A 114 6.64 12.54 2.73
C ASN A 114 7.56 13.65 2.21
N LEU A 115 7.00 14.68 1.58
CA LEU A 115 7.76 15.85 1.14
C LEU A 115 8.33 16.64 2.33
N ASP A 116 7.50 16.93 3.34
CA ASP A 116 7.94 17.62 4.57
C ASP A 116 9.03 16.82 5.30
N LEU A 117 8.85 15.52 5.43
CA LEU A 117 9.83 14.62 6.05
C LEU A 117 11.16 14.60 5.29
N THR A 118 11.13 14.71 3.96
CA THR A 118 12.34 14.79 3.13
C THR A 118 13.05 16.12 3.34
N ALA A 119 12.32 17.23 3.38
CA ALA A 119 12.88 18.56 3.65
C ALA A 119 13.53 18.62 5.03
N ARG A 120 12.83 18.17 6.07
CA ARG A 120 13.35 18.11 7.45
C ARG A 120 14.60 17.24 7.57
N LYS A 121 14.68 16.12 6.85
CA LYS A 121 15.91 15.30 6.82
C LYS A 121 17.09 16.05 6.20
N ALA A 122 16.86 16.81 5.14
CA ALA A 122 17.91 17.62 4.52
C ALA A 122 18.37 18.76 5.45
N GLU A 123 17.43 19.40 6.15
CA GLU A 123 17.75 20.41 7.18
C GLU A 123 18.56 19.82 8.33
N LEU A 124 18.17 18.65 8.84
CA LEU A 124 18.91 17.94 9.89
C LEU A 124 20.33 17.60 9.44
N PHE A 125 20.48 17.08 8.22
CA PHE A 125 21.79 16.78 7.65
C PHE A 125 22.67 18.03 7.48
N ALA A 126 22.07 19.15 7.08
CA ALA A 126 22.79 20.42 6.96
C ALA A 126 23.24 20.94 8.33
N LEU A 127 22.39 20.83 9.36
CA LEU A 127 22.73 21.20 10.73
C LEU A 127 23.85 20.33 11.30
N GLU A 128 23.74 19.01 11.11
CA GLU A 128 24.78 18.04 11.51
C GLU A 128 26.12 18.36 10.85
N LYS A 129 26.11 18.62 9.53
CA LYS A 129 27.30 19.05 8.80
C LYS A 129 27.89 20.35 9.36
N ASN A 130 27.05 21.34 9.69
CA ASN A 130 27.52 22.61 10.22
C ASN A 130 28.23 22.44 11.57
N PHE A 131 27.67 21.62 12.46
CA PHE A 131 28.31 21.30 13.74
C PHE A 131 29.66 20.59 13.53
N LEU A 132 29.70 19.55 12.70
CA LEU A 132 30.94 18.80 12.44
C LEU A 132 32.04 19.67 11.80
N VAL A 133 31.68 20.58 10.89
CA VAL A 133 32.63 21.54 10.31
C VAL A 133 33.15 22.52 11.37
N LYS A 134 32.27 23.02 12.26
CA LYS A 134 32.66 23.88 13.39
C LYS A 134 33.67 23.15 14.29
N MET A 135 33.38 21.91 14.66
CA MET A 135 34.27 21.10 15.50
C MET A 135 35.60 20.79 14.81
N ALA A 136 35.61 20.52 13.50
CA ALA A 136 36.84 20.29 12.75
C ALA A 136 37.75 21.53 12.70
N ARG A 137 37.16 22.73 12.47
CA ARG A 137 37.90 24.00 12.54
C ARG A 137 38.45 24.25 13.94
N LEU A 138 37.60 24.11 14.96
CA LEU A 138 38.01 24.29 16.35
C LEU A 138 39.14 23.33 16.75
N ASN A 139 39.14 22.10 16.22
CA ASN A 139 40.20 21.12 16.44
C ASN A 139 41.53 21.52 15.81
N ASP A 140 41.49 22.10 14.61
CA ASP A 140 42.68 22.61 13.91
C ASP A 140 43.31 23.77 14.69
N GLU A 141 42.48 24.70 15.18
CA GLU A 141 42.90 25.87 15.94
C GLU A 141 43.59 25.53 17.26
N ILE A 142 43.28 24.39 17.89
CA ILE A 142 43.99 23.95 19.11
C ILE A 142 45.51 23.89 18.89
N GLY A 143 45.97 23.49 17.70
CA GLY A 143 47.40 23.41 17.38
C GLY A 143 48.13 24.74 17.50
N ASN A 144 47.43 25.86 17.25
CA ASN A 144 47.98 27.22 17.40
C ASN A 144 48.24 27.59 18.87
N TYR A 145 47.65 26.86 19.80
CA TYR A 145 47.73 27.10 21.25
C TYR A 145 48.38 25.93 22.03
N GLY A 146 48.94 24.94 21.32
CA GLY A 146 49.57 23.76 21.90
C GLY A 146 48.67 22.54 21.90
N THR A 147 48.34 22.02 23.09
CA THR A 147 47.48 20.82 23.24
C THR A 147 46.05 21.15 23.68
N SER A 148 45.82 22.39 24.11
CA SER A 148 44.50 22.88 24.52
C SER A 148 44.48 24.41 24.54
N ILE A 149 43.28 24.97 24.42
CA ILE A 149 43.05 26.41 24.51
C ILE A 149 42.59 26.73 25.93
N ASN A 150 43.41 27.50 26.65
CA ASN A 150 43.00 28.18 27.87
C ASN A 150 42.48 29.59 27.50
N PHE A 151 41.17 29.80 27.60
CA PHE A 151 40.52 31.08 27.27
C PHE A 151 40.81 32.19 28.30
N LEU A 152 41.18 31.85 29.53
CA LEU A 152 41.54 32.82 30.56
C LEU A 152 42.93 33.43 30.34
N TYR A 153 43.82 32.73 29.62
CA TYR A 153 45.18 33.18 29.39
C TYR A 153 45.30 34.02 28.11
N ASN A 154 45.77 35.26 28.25
CA ASN A 154 45.92 36.23 27.15
C ASN A 154 44.67 36.31 26.24
N PRO A 155 43.50 36.67 26.79
CA PRO A 155 42.29 36.83 26.00
C PRO A 155 42.48 37.99 25.01
N GLY A 156 42.33 37.68 23.72
CA GLY A 156 42.35 38.65 22.63
C GLY A 156 41.23 38.33 21.65
N ASP A 157 41.06 39.17 20.63
CA ASP A 157 39.93 39.07 19.69
C ASP A 157 39.82 37.69 19.00
N GLU A 158 40.96 37.08 18.68
CA GLU A 158 41.02 35.74 18.10
C GLU A 158 40.48 34.67 19.06
N LYS A 159 40.97 34.65 20.31
CA LYS A 159 40.46 33.74 21.35
C LYS A 159 39.00 34.02 21.70
N ARG A 160 38.56 35.28 21.61
CA ARG A 160 37.17 35.65 21.81
C ARG A 160 36.27 35.03 20.73
N ALA A 161 36.68 35.08 19.47
CA ALA A 161 35.95 34.43 18.38
C ALA A 161 35.88 32.91 18.59
N LEU A 162 37.00 32.27 18.94
CA LEU A 162 37.02 30.84 19.29
C LEU A 162 36.14 30.52 20.49
N ALA A 163 36.12 31.39 21.50
CA ALA A 163 35.27 31.24 22.68
C ALA A 163 33.78 31.29 22.33
N MET A 164 33.37 32.16 21.40
CA MET A 164 31.99 32.21 20.90
C MET A 164 31.61 30.89 20.21
N GLU A 165 32.48 30.36 19.36
CA GLU A 165 32.22 29.09 18.67
C GLU A 165 32.09 27.91 19.64
N VAL A 166 32.91 27.89 20.70
CA VAL A 166 32.79 26.88 21.76
C VAL A 166 31.49 27.06 22.55
N GLN A 167 31.11 28.30 22.89
CA GLN A 167 29.83 28.59 23.55
C GLN A 167 28.64 28.17 22.68
N GLU A 168 28.67 28.44 21.37
CA GLU A 168 27.66 27.98 20.42
C GLU A 168 27.57 26.46 20.40
N ALA A 169 28.70 25.77 20.24
CA ALA A 169 28.72 24.31 20.17
C ALA A 169 28.20 23.67 21.48
N LEU A 170 28.58 24.20 22.64
CA LEU A 170 28.04 23.75 23.92
C LEU A 170 26.55 24.07 24.07
N SER A 171 26.07 25.18 23.49
CA SER A 171 24.65 25.53 23.47
C SER A 171 23.85 24.59 22.57
N GLU A 172 24.39 24.22 21.41
CA GLU A 172 23.78 23.24 20.48
C GLU A 172 23.67 21.85 21.13
N LEU A 173 24.61 21.49 22.00
CA LEU A 173 24.57 20.25 22.79
C LEU A 173 23.71 20.35 24.07
N GLY A 174 23.22 21.54 24.42
CA GLY A 174 22.41 21.75 25.62
C GLY A 174 23.19 21.90 26.94
N TYR A 175 24.50 22.13 26.89
CA TYR A 175 25.38 22.33 28.07
C TYR A 175 25.74 23.79 28.32
N TYR A 176 25.24 24.71 27.49
CA TYR A 176 25.39 26.15 27.69
C TYR A 176 24.10 26.89 27.33
N ASN A 177 23.68 27.79 28.20
CA ASN A 177 22.43 28.53 28.10
C ASN A 177 22.64 30.03 28.39
N GLY A 178 23.90 30.44 28.49
CA GLY A 178 24.29 31.84 28.60
C GLY A 178 24.33 32.54 27.24
N GLU A 179 24.62 33.83 27.26
CA GLU A 179 24.87 34.61 26.05
C GLU A 179 26.13 34.13 25.32
N ILE A 180 26.06 34.09 23.99
CA ILE A 180 27.21 33.79 23.13
C ILE A 180 27.95 35.11 22.85
N ASP A 181 28.89 35.45 23.72
CA ASP A 181 29.63 36.72 23.69
C ASP A 181 31.16 36.56 23.64
N GLY A 182 31.64 35.32 23.79
CA GLY A 182 33.05 34.99 23.85
C GLY A 182 33.72 35.39 25.17
N ASP A 183 32.94 35.66 26.23
CA ASP A 183 33.51 35.97 27.54
C ASP A 183 34.33 34.78 28.06
N PRO A 184 35.63 34.99 28.36
CA PRO A 184 36.53 33.90 28.69
C PRO A 184 36.17 33.20 30.01
N ASN A 185 35.54 33.90 30.96
CA ASN A 185 35.12 33.29 32.24
C ASN A 185 33.89 32.41 32.05
N ARG A 186 32.89 32.88 31.29
CA ARG A 186 31.71 32.08 30.95
C ARG A 186 32.09 30.85 30.14
N THR A 187 32.98 31.00 29.15
CA THR A 187 33.46 29.86 28.35
C THR A 187 34.22 28.85 29.21
N HIS A 188 35.09 29.32 30.10
CA HIS A 188 35.79 28.44 31.04
C HIS A 188 34.83 27.67 31.94
N ALA A 189 33.85 28.37 32.55
CA ALA A 189 32.85 27.74 33.40
C ALA A 189 31.98 26.71 32.63
N ALA A 190 31.60 27.02 31.39
CA ALA A 190 30.86 26.09 30.53
C ALA A 190 31.67 24.82 30.22
N LEU A 191 32.97 24.97 29.94
CA LEU A 191 33.89 23.85 29.71
C LEU A 191 34.10 23.01 30.97
N VAL A 192 34.24 23.64 32.13
CA VAL A 192 34.29 22.95 33.43
C VAL A 192 33.06 22.07 33.63
N ASN A 193 31.86 22.66 33.50
CA ASN A 193 30.60 21.93 33.66
C ASN A 193 30.48 20.77 32.66
N TYR A 194 30.82 21.01 31.40
CA TYR A 194 30.79 19.96 30.37
C TYR A 194 31.75 18.82 30.70
N GLN A 195 32.99 19.15 31.09
CA GLN A 195 34.01 18.17 31.46
C GLN A 195 33.60 17.35 32.68
N GLU A 196 33.00 17.98 33.70
CA GLU A 196 32.43 17.29 34.86
C GLU A 196 31.35 16.30 34.45
N MET A 197 30.39 16.72 33.61
CA MET A 197 29.31 15.85 33.13
C MET A 197 29.81 14.68 32.29
N LYS A 198 30.95 14.83 31.61
CA LYS A 198 31.58 13.78 30.80
C LYS A 198 32.60 12.93 31.54
N GLY A 199 32.91 13.27 32.79
CA GLY A 199 33.90 12.53 33.58
C GLY A 199 35.34 12.70 33.09
N PHE A 200 35.66 13.85 32.48
CA PHE A 200 37.03 14.21 32.13
C PHE A 200 37.80 14.77 33.33
N GLU A 201 39.11 14.95 33.14
CA GLU A 201 39.87 15.87 33.99
C GLU A 201 39.33 17.30 33.79
N VAL A 202 38.87 17.91 34.89
CA VAL A 202 38.18 19.20 34.90
C VAL A 202 39.18 20.34 34.88
N THR A 203 39.68 20.66 33.69
CA THR A 203 40.68 21.71 33.46
C THR A 203 40.05 23.04 33.04
N GLY A 204 38.83 22.99 32.51
CA GLY A 204 38.17 24.11 31.83
C GLY A 204 38.91 24.56 30.56
N PHE A 205 39.81 23.75 30.03
CA PHE A 205 40.52 24.02 28.78
C PHE A 205 39.89 23.26 27.62
N PHE A 206 39.84 23.88 26.45
CA PHE A 206 39.29 23.26 25.27
C PHE A 206 40.37 22.45 24.54
N SER A 207 40.26 21.12 24.57
CA SER A 207 41.26 20.18 24.07
C SER A 207 40.69 19.28 22.96
N ASN A 208 41.55 18.53 22.25
CA ASN A 208 41.11 17.56 21.26
C ASN A 208 40.20 16.49 21.88
N ALA A 209 40.41 16.12 23.15
CA ALA A 209 39.52 15.21 23.86
C ALA A 209 38.12 15.82 24.07
N THR A 210 38.07 17.12 24.41
CA THR A 210 36.80 17.86 24.49
C THR A 210 36.08 17.88 23.14
N VAL A 211 36.82 18.11 22.04
CA VAL A 211 36.26 18.08 20.68
C VAL A 211 35.63 16.72 20.36
N VAL A 212 36.39 15.63 20.57
CA VAL A 212 35.92 14.27 20.27
C VAL A 212 34.67 13.97 21.08
N ALA A 213 34.64 14.34 22.36
CA ALA A 213 33.47 14.16 23.21
C ALA A 213 32.24 14.91 22.68
N MET A 214 32.43 16.17 22.27
CA MET A 214 31.35 16.99 21.71
C MET A 214 30.81 16.43 20.40
N ILE A 215 31.68 15.85 19.56
CA ILE A 215 31.25 15.13 18.34
C ILE A 215 30.44 13.87 18.70
N MET A 216 30.92 13.07 19.65
CA MET A 216 30.23 11.85 20.10
C MET A 216 28.84 12.15 20.67
N ASP A 217 28.75 13.20 21.50
CA ASP A 217 27.48 13.71 22.02
C ASP A 217 26.51 14.14 20.92
N HIS A 218 27.02 14.86 19.91
CA HIS A 218 26.21 15.30 18.78
C HIS A 218 25.71 14.14 17.93
N LEU A 219 26.54 13.11 17.72
CA LEU A 219 26.18 11.91 16.96
C LEU A 219 25.35 10.91 17.77
N GLY A 220 25.24 11.11 19.09
CA GLY A 220 24.51 10.21 19.99
C GLY A 220 25.19 8.85 20.20
N THR A 221 26.53 8.81 20.16
CA THR A 221 27.34 7.57 20.19
C THR A 221 28.32 7.55 21.34
#